data_AF-A0A932I655-F1
#
_entry.id   AF-A0A932I655-F1
#
_cell.length_a   1.000
_cell.length_b   1.000
_cell.length_c   1.000
_cell.angle_alpha   90.00
_cell.angle_beta   90.00
_cell.angle_gamma   90.00
#
_symmetry.space_group_name_H-M   'P 1'
#
loop_
_entity.id
_entity.type
_entity.pdbx_description
1 polymer ?
#
loop_
_entity_poly.entity_id
_entity_poly.type
_entity_poly.pdbx_seq_one_letter_code
_entity_poly.pdbx_strand_id
1 'polypeptide(L)'
;MISEEKIRELQRLLKKGEPEGEIRESLKRQGYTEEEIEQVFVPHQYDMRSWYMIFGVLITLAGLFYCKTPGGLMVLLLGLYLLYSYDKEGKRIKKLP
;
A
#
# COMPACT_ATOMS: atom_id res chain seq x y z
N MET A 1 14.90 -8.98 -23.18
CA MET A 1 14.53 -9.38 -21.81
C MET A 1 15.61 -8.91 -20.86
N ILE A 2 15.23 -8.22 -19.78
CA ILE A 2 16.17 -7.85 -18.70
C ILE A 2 16.50 -9.12 -17.90
N SER A 3 17.78 -9.33 -17.57
CA SER A 3 18.18 -10.47 -16.72
C SER A 3 17.72 -10.27 -15.27
N GLU A 4 17.40 -11.37 -14.59
CA GLU A 4 17.00 -11.32 -13.16
C GLU A 4 18.04 -10.64 -12.26
N GLU A 5 19.33 -10.76 -12.59
CA GLU A 5 20.42 -10.11 -11.86
C GLU A 5 20.33 -8.59 -11.95
N LYS A 6 20.03 -8.06 -13.15
CA LYS A 6 19.92 -6.62 -13.41
C LYS A 6 18.65 -6.05 -12.77
N ILE A 7 17.56 -6.82 -12.71
CA ILE A 7 16.34 -6.44 -11.96
C ILE A 7 16.64 -6.28 -10.46
N ARG A 8 17.36 -7.23 -9.85
CA ARG A 8 17.74 -7.14 -8.42
C ARG A 8 18.65 -5.96 -8.13
N GLU A 9 19.55 -5.64 -9.04
CA GLU A 9 20.45 -4.49 -8.90
C GLU A 9 19.67 -3.16 -8.93
N LEU A 10 18.77 -3.00 -9.91
CA LEU A 10 17.90 -1.82 -10.03
C LEU A 10 16.96 -1.68 -8.82
N GLN A 11 16.40 -2.78 -8.32
CA GLN A 11 15.61 -2.76 -7.09
C GLN A 11 16.42 -2.39 -5.84
N ARG A 12 17.72 -2.73 -5.79
CA ARG A 12 18.62 -2.29 -4.72
C ARG A 12 18.92 -0.79 -4.80
N LEU A 13 19.07 -0.23 -6.01
CA LEU A 13 19.25 1.21 -6.22
C LEU A 13 18.01 1.99 -5.80
N LEU A 14 16.82 1.49 -6.15
CA LEU A 14 15.55 2.03 -5.67
C LEU A 14 15.43 2.02 -4.14
N LYS A 15 15.84 0.93 -3.48
CA LYS A 15 15.88 0.86 -2.01
C LYS A 15 16.88 1.83 -1.37
N LYS A 16 17.91 2.27 -2.10
CA LYS A 16 18.88 3.26 -1.64
C LYS A 16 18.40 4.71 -1.81
N GLY A 17 17.21 4.90 -2.39
CA GLY A 17 16.60 6.22 -2.55
C GLY A 17 16.92 6.91 -3.88
N GLU A 18 17.42 6.17 -4.87
CA GLU A 18 17.53 6.73 -6.22
C GLU A 18 16.13 7.00 -6.81
N PRO A 19 15.91 8.16 -7.44
CA PRO A 19 14.62 8.52 -7.99
C PRO A 19 14.25 7.62 -9.18
N GLU A 20 13.05 7.02 -9.11
CA GLU A 20 12.51 6.12 -10.14
C GLU A 20 12.55 6.70 -11.56
N GLY A 21 12.39 8.03 -11.69
CA GLY A 21 12.43 8.73 -12.96
C GLY A 21 13.77 8.63 -13.69
N GLU A 22 14.88 8.75 -12.96
CA GLU A 22 16.22 8.66 -13.54
C GLU A 22 16.55 7.23 -13.99
N ILE A 23 16.12 6.25 -13.21
CA ILE A 23 16.28 4.83 -13.54
C ILE A 23 15.46 4.49 -14.79
N ARG A 24 14.22 4.99 -14.88
CA ARG A 24 13.37 4.79 -16.06
C ARG A 24 13.95 5.42 -17.32
N GLU A 25 14.50 6.64 -17.22
CA GLU A 25 15.18 7.29 -18.36
C GLU A 25 16.43 6.54 -18.79
N SER A 26 17.25 6.06 -17.85
CA SER A 26 18.46 5.29 -18.16
C SER A 26 18.14 3.98 -18.89
N LEU A 27 17.06 3.29 -18.49
CA LEU A 27 16.59 2.07 -19.15
C LEU A 27 16.02 2.35 -20.55
N LYS A 28 15.29 3.46 -20.73
CA LYS A 28 14.84 3.90 -22.06
C LYS A 28 16.01 4.19 -22.99
N ARG A 29 17.07 4.86 -22.49
CA ARG A 29 18.30 5.14 -23.27
C ARG A 29 19.08 3.87 -23.64
N GLN A 30 18.97 2.82 -22.82
CA GLN A 30 19.56 1.50 -23.10
C GLN A 30 18.74 0.66 -24.11
N GLY A 31 17.61 1.18 -24.60
CA GLY A 31 16.80 0.53 -25.63
C GLY A 31 15.82 -0.52 -25.10
N TYR A 32 15.58 -0.58 -23.79
CA TYR A 32 14.58 -1.48 -23.21
C TYR A 32 13.15 -1.00 -23.50
N THR A 33 12.25 -1.95 -23.72
CA THR A 33 10.84 -1.63 -23.98
C THR A 33 10.11 -1.24 -22.69
N GLU A 34 9.00 -0.52 -22.83
CA GLU A 34 8.21 -0.05 -21.69
C GLU A 34 7.69 -1.21 -20.82
N GLU A 35 7.37 -2.35 -21.45
CA GLU A 35 6.98 -3.60 -20.79
C GLU A 35 8.11 -4.21 -19.94
N GLU A 36 9.36 -4.14 -20.41
CA GLU A 36 10.52 -4.62 -19.66
C GLU A 36 10.84 -3.72 -18.48
N ILE A 37 10.62 -2.41 -18.63
CA ILE A 37 10.78 -1.42 -17.57
C ILE A 37 9.76 -1.69 -16.45
N GLU A 38 8.49 -1.94 -16.78
CA GLU A 38 7.45 -2.24 -15.78
C GLU A 38 7.74 -3.52 -14.98
N GLN A 39 8.47 -4.49 -15.53
CA GLN A 39 8.90 -5.69 -14.78
C GLN A 39 9.90 -5.36 -13.66
N VAL A 40 10.65 -4.25 -13.77
CA VAL A 40 11.63 -3.83 -12.76
C VAL A 40 10.93 -3.15 -11.58
N PHE A 41 9.94 -2.30 -11.89
CA PHE A 41 9.19 -1.53 -10.91
C PHE A 41 7.98 -2.35 -10.44
N VAL A 42 8.13 -3.06 -9.32
CA VAL A 42 7.00 -3.73 -8.66
C VAL A 42 5.91 -2.68 -8.40
N PRO A 43 4.65 -2.91 -8.82
CA PRO A 43 3.58 -1.94 -8.60
C PRO A 43 3.52 -1.60 -7.12
N HIS A 44 3.62 -0.31 -6.80
CA HIS A 44 3.56 0.18 -5.43
C HIS A 44 2.24 -0.30 -4.82
N GLN A 45 2.30 -1.26 -3.89
CA GLN A 45 1.08 -1.75 -3.26
C GLN A 45 0.50 -0.61 -2.42
N TYR A 46 -0.70 -0.19 -2.81
CA TYR A 46 -1.37 0.92 -2.15
C TYR A 46 -1.62 0.59 -0.68
N ASP A 47 -1.02 1.39 0.22
CA ASP A 47 -1.14 1.19 1.66
C ASP A 47 -2.51 1.67 2.15
N MET A 48 -3.45 0.73 2.27
CA MET A 48 -4.81 0.99 2.75
C MET A 48 -4.89 1.27 4.26
N ARG A 49 -3.80 1.16 5.02
CA ARG A 49 -3.80 1.35 6.49
C ARG A 49 -4.31 2.73 6.89
N SER A 50 -3.82 3.77 6.22
CA SER A 50 -4.24 5.15 6.50
C SER A 50 -5.76 5.30 6.31
N TRP A 51 -6.34 4.64 5.32
CA TRP A 51 -7.77 4.65 5.08
C TRP A 51 -8.56 3.87 6.13
N TYR A 52 -8.10 2.67 6.52
CA TYR A 52 -8.73 1.92 7.59
C TYR A 52 -8.76 2.68 8.91
N MET A 53 -7.68 3.41 9.23
CA MET A 53 -7.61 4.24 10.42
C MET A 53 -8.59 5.43 10.32
N ILE A 54 -8.54 6.21 9.24
CA ILE A 54 -9.38 7.40 9.07
C ILE A 54 -10.87 7.02 9.08
N PHE A 55 -11.27 6.06 8.24
CA PHE A 55 -12.66 5.64 8.19
C PHE A 55 -13.08 4.90 9.45
N GLY A 56 -12.21 4.10 10.05
CA GLY A 56 -12.48 3.42 11.31
C GLY A 56 -12.84 4.41 12.42
N VAL A 57 -12.07 5.50 12.57
CA VAL A 57 -12.37 6.54 13.57
C VAL A 57 -13.68 7.27 13.25
N LEU A 58 -13.86 7.74 12.00
CA LEU A 58 -15.05 8.50 11.61
C LEU A 58 -16.35 7.68 11.76
N ILE A 59 -16.33 6.43 11.30
CA ILE A 59 -17.48 5.53 11.36
C ILE A 59 -17.78 5.13 12.80
N THR A 60 -16.76 4.91 13.64
CA THR A 60 -16.98 4.63 15.06
C THR A 60 -17.63 5.82 15.77
N LEU A 61 -17.17 7.05 15.51
CA LEU A 61 -17.78 8.26 16.06
C LEU A 61 -19.22 8.45 15.58
N ALA A 62 -19.50 8.20 14.30
CA ALA A 62 -20.85 8.23 13.75
C ALA A 62 -21.75 7.16 14.41
N GLY A 63 -21.25 5.94 14.58
CA GLY A 63 -21.97 4.85 15.25
C GLY A 63 -22.29 5.18 16.71
N LEU A 64 -21.36 5.82 17.43
CA LEU A 64 -21.59 6.30 18.80
C LEU A 64 -22.66 7.38 18.84
N PHE A 65 -22.61 8.35 17.92
CA PHE A 65 -23.61 9.42 17.83
C PHE A 65 -25.01 8.87 17.52
N TYR A 66 -25.11 7.89 16.62
CA TYR A 66 -26.37 7.27 16.21
C TYR A 66 -26.74 6.00 17.00
N CYS A 67 -26.08 5.70 18.12
CA CYS A 67 -26.23 4.43 18.85
C CYS A 67 -27.67 4.15 19.34
N LYS A 68 -28.52 5.19 19.42
CA LYS A 68 -29.95 5.07 19.79
C LYS A 68 -30.86 4.71 18.62
N THR A 69 -30.35 4.74 17.39
CA THR A 69 -31.09 4.34 16.19
C THR A 69 -30.85 2.86 15.90
N PRO A 70 -31.80 2.15 15.27
CA PRO A 70 -31.65 0.72 14.99
C PRO A 70 -30.44 0.38 14.10
N GLY A 71 -29.94 1.33 13.31
CA GLY A 71 -28.73 1.17 12.49
C GLY A 71 -27.41 1.55 13.17
N GLY A 72 -27.44 2.29 14.28
CA GLY A 72 -26.23 2.82 14.93
C GLY A 72 -25.28 1.74 15.44
N LEU A 73 -25.83 0.63 15.94
CA LEU A 73 -25.04 -0.52 16.40
C LEU A 73 -24.27 -1.17 15.24
N MET A 74 -24.88 -1.32 14.06
CA MET A 74 -24.19 -1.86 12.88
C MET A 74 -23.07 -0.94 12.40
N VAL A 75 -23.31 0.37 12.39
CA VAL A 75 -22.29 1.37 12.03
C VAL A 75 -21.12 1.33 13.01
N LEU A 76 -21.40 1.20 14.31
CA LEU A 76 -20.36 1.08 15.33
C LEU A 76 -19.52 -0.19 15.15
N LEU A 77 -20.16 -1.34 14.90
CA LEU A 77 -19.45 -2.59 14.62
C LEU A 77 -18.59 -2.50 13.36
N LEU A 78 -19.06 -1.81 12.31
CA LEU A 78 -18.28 -1.56 11.10
C LEU A 78 -17.03 -0.72 11.39
N GLY A 79 -17.15 0.33 12.20
CA GLY A 79 -16.03 1.16 12.62
C GLY A 79 -14.98 0.37 13.40
N LEU A 80 -15.42 -0.46 14.35
CA LEU A 80 -14.53 -1.36 15.11
C LEU A 80 -13.84 -2.39 14.21
N TYR A 81 -14.56 -2.93 13.22
CA TYR A 81 -13.98 -3.87 12.25
C TYR A 81 -12.89 -3.24 11.40
N LEU A 82 -13.06 -1.99 10.99
CA LEU A 82 -12.02 -1.25 10.24
C LEU A 82 -10.77 -0.99 11.08
N LEU A 83 -10.93 -0.64 12.35
CA LEU A 83 -9.81 -0.48 13.29
C LEU A 83 -9.09 -1.81 13.58
N TYR A 84 -9.84 -2.91 13.69
CA TYR A 84 -9.26 -4.25 13.79
C TYR A 84 -8.48 -4.62 12.52
N SER A 85 -9.00 -4.26 11.34
CA SER A 85 -8.33 -4.51 10.06
C SER A 85 -7.01 -3.73 9.96
N TYR A 86 -6.99 -2.48 10.44
CA TYR A 86 -5.77 -1.68 10.56
C TYR A 86 -4.70 -2.37 11.42
N ASP A 87 -5.05 -2.85 12.62
CA ASP A 87 -4.11 -3.55 13.50
C ASP A 87 -3.60 -4.87 12.88
N LYS A 88 -4.51 -5.62 12.23
CA LYS A 88 -4.16 -6.86 11.52
C LYS A 88 -3.17 -6.61 10.37
N GLU A 89 -3.40 -5.57 9.56
CA GLU A 89 -2.50 -5.17 8.46
C GLU A 89 -1.13 -4.73 9.01
N GLY A 90 -1.11 -3.97 10.12
CA GLY A 90 0.12 -3.57 10.81
C GLY A 90 0.94 -4.76 11.31
N LYS A 91 0.27 -5.77 11.89
CA LYS A 91 0.90 -7.03 12.33
C LYS A 91 1.37 -7.89 11.17
N ARG A 92 0.68 -7.89 10.03
CA ARG A 92 1.11 -8.61 8.81
C ARG A 92 2.45 -8.07 8.30
N ILE A 93 2.59 -6.75 8.20
CA ILE A 93 3.82 -6.11 7.71
C ILE A 93 4.98 -6.32 8.68
N LYS A 94 4.76 -6.26 10.00
CA LYS A 94 5.79 -6.58 11.00
C LYS A 94 6.26 -8.05 10.99
N LYS A 95 5.50 -8.96 10.37
CA LYS A 95 5.83 -10.38 10.21
C LYS A 95 6.49 -10.72 8.87
N LEU A 96 6.54 -9.78 7.93
CA LEU A 96 7.34 -9.94 6.72
C LEU A 96 8.81 -9.67 7.08
N PRO A 97 9.73 -10.62 6.80
CA PRO A 97 11.15 -10.49 7.11
C PRO A 97 11.85 -9.39 6.31
#